data_AF-A0A6A7LQ76-F1
#
_entry.id   AF-A0A6A7LQ76-F1
#
_cell.length_a   1.000
_cell.length_b   1.000
_cell.length_c   1.000
_cell.angle_alpha   90.00
_cell.angle_beta   90.00
_cell.angle_gamma   90.00
#
_symmetry.space_group_name_H-M   'P 1'
#
loop_
_entity.id
_entity.type
_entity.pdbx_description
1 polymer ?
#
loop_
_entity_poly.entity_id
_entity_poly.type
_entity_poly.pdbx_seq_one_letter_code
_entity_poly.pdbx_strand_id
1 'polypeptide(L)'
;MATDAQAKAQADEVQIFDVAEGLSQRDHLHGRVDMATGGNSYIAVFQTPPRGGETHVHQHPDSDQILFVLSGECTVEGLTGTFVLKPNQGVLIPAGVHYGFTNTAQEDLIFLSMRSESTGGRRVGYVPNVPSGTHIRVPYEAVGAQGIGRHLYVYALDRRTIGISPLLLEEWNRGSLLRMNCEYVQSGAELLANLPERLVRWYDLPRELLATDYRIVVDDGTRARVDLTPLIQREVTGD
;
A
#
# COMPACT_ATOMS: atom_id res chain seq x y z
N MET A 1 4.44 35.46 28.49
CA MET A 1 3.75 34.67 27.46
C MET A 1 4.23 35.17 26.11
N ALA A 2 5.19 34.48 25.51
CA ALA A 2 5.63 34.66 24.14
C ALA A 2 5.19 33.41 23.38
N THR A 3 4.50 33.61 22.26
CA THR A 3 3.87 32.56 21.44
C THR A 3 4.91 31.80 20.63
N ASP A 4 4.64 30.51 20.40
CA ASP A 4 5.45 29.47 19.70
C ASP A 4 5.86 29.77 18.22
N ALA A 5 5.98 31.03 17.82
CA ALA A 5 6.27 31.44 16.45
C ALA A 5 7.77 31.68 16.16
N GLN A 6 8.68 31.41 17.11
CA GLN A 6 10.11 31.70 16.96
C GLN A 6 11.00 30.53 17.39
N ALA A 7 11.00 29.46 16.59
CA ALA A 7 12.11 28.49 16.55
C ALA A 7 12.11 27.68 15.24
N LYS A 8 11.92 28.33 14.09
CA LYS A 8 12.45 27.76 12.84
C LYS A 8 13.86 28.31 12.71
N ALA A 9 14.85 27.54 13.19
CA ALA A 9 16.22 27.75 12.77
C ALA A 9 16.20 27.87 11.25
N GLN A 10 16.73 28.97 10.72
CA GLN A 10 16.85 29.17 9.29
C GLN A 10 17.79 28.07 8.81
N ALA A 11 17.23 27.02 8.22
CA ALA A 11 18.01 25.91 7.72
C ALA A 11 19.05 26.47 6.73
N ASP A 12 20.28 25.98 6.82
CA ASP A 12 21.35 26.42 5.93
C ASP A 12 20.90 26.30 4.46
N GLU A 13 21.34 27.24 3.62
CA GLU A 13 21.04 27.26 2.19
C GLU A 13 21.43 25.92 1.52
N VAL A 14 22.51 25.30 2.02
CA VAL A 14 22.94 23.96 1.67
C VAL A 14 23.10 23.15 2.97
N GLN A 15 22.37 22.04 3.09
CA GLN A 15 22.44 21.15 4.24
C GLN A 15 23.29 19.93 3.89
N ILE A 16 24.41 19.76 4.60
CA ILE A 16 25.24 18.56 4.53
C ILE A 16 24.79 17.61 5.63
N PHE A 17 24.56 16.34 5.29
CA PHE A 17 24.23 15.30 6.27
C PHE A 17 25.20 14.14 6.15
N ASP A 18 25.58 13.59 7.30
CA ASP A 18 26.42 12.39 7.43
C ASP A 18 25.60 11.28 8.10
N VAL A 19 25.45 10.16 7.41
CA VAL A 19 24.67 9.02 7.91
C VAL A 19 25.33 8.36 9.12
N ALA A 20 26.66 8.26 9.14
CA ALA A 20 27.38 7.65 10.25
C ALA A 20 27.24 8.52 11.51
N GLU A 21 27.34 9.83 11.36
CA GLU A 21 27.08 10.77 12.46
C GLU A 21 25.63 10.66 12.95
N GLY A 22 24.66 10.71 12.03
CA GLY A 22 23.23 10.61 12.37
C GLY A 22 22.89 9.34 13.15
N LEU A 23 23.40 8.18 12.69
CA LEU A 23 23.19 6.90 13.38
C LEU A 23 23.89 6.81 14.74
N SER A 24 24.96 7.57 14.96
CA SER A 24 25.67 7.63 16.26
C SER A 24 24.93 8.46 17.30
N GLN A 25 24.13 9.44 16.87
CA GLN A 25 23.37 10.36 17.73
C GLN A 25 21.92 9.90 17.98
N ARG A 26 21.54 8.73 17.45
CA ARG A 26 20.14 8.27 17.48
C ARG A 26 19.65 7.97 18.90
N ASP A 27 18.37 8.19 19.11
CA ASP A 27 17.64 7.57 20.22
C ASP A 27 17.43 6.09 19.89
N HIS A 28 17.94 5.19 20.74
CA HIS A 28 17.83 3.74 20.55
C HIS A 28 16.37 3.23 20.49
N LEU A 29 15.39 4.02 20.93
CA LEU A 29 13.97 3.70 20.85
C LEU A 29 13.38 3.91 19.44
N HIS A 30 14.00 4.78 18.63
CA HIS A 30 13.50 5.15 17.31
C HIS A 30 14.57 4.90 16.26
N GLY A 31 14.31 3.95 15.35
CA GLY A 31 15.23 3.62 14.25
C GLY A 31 15.42 4.74 13.22
N ARG A 32 14.70 5.86 13.33
CA ARG A 32 14.71 6.97 12.37
C ARG A 32 15.51 8.15 12.93
N VAL A 33 16.32 8.78 12.08
CA VAL A 33 16.93 10.08 12.36
C VAL A 33 16.66 11.02 11.20
N ASP A 34 16.12 12.20 11.47
CA ASP A 34 15.91 13.24 10.47
C ASP A 34 17.25 13.91 10.15
N MET A 35 17.60 13.94 8.85
CA MET A 35 18.93 14.34 8.38
C MET A 35 18.93 15.75 7.79
N ALA A 36 17.98 16.04 6.90
CA ALA A 36 17.87 17.34 6.24
C ALA A 36 16.41 17.61 5.89
N THR A 37 16.02 18.89 5.89
CA THR A 37 14.66 19.31 5.56
C THR A 37 14.65 20.63 4.82
N GLY A 38 13.88 20.70 3.74
CA GLY A 38 13.68 21.87 2.93
C GLY A 38 12.19 22.22 2.87
N GLY A 39 11.89 23.31 2.16
CA GLY A 39 10.51 23.73 1.96
C GLY A 39 9.65 22.72 1.21
N ASN A 40 10.25 21.82 0.43
CA ASN A 40 9.56 20.84 -0.43
C ASN A 40 10.19 19.44 -0.36
N SER A 41 11.05 19.18 0.63
CA SER A 41 11.73 17.90 0.72
C SER A 41 12.14 17.58 2.13
N TYR A 42 12.23 16.31 2.46
CA TYR A 42 12.88 15.86 3.68
C TYR A 42 13.74 14.62 3.38
N ILE A 43 14.78 14.44 4.18
CA ILE A 43 15.69 13.29 4.14
C ILE A 43 15.82 12.76 5.55
N ALA A 44 15.66 11.46 5.71
CA ALA A 44 15.87 10.75 6.97
C ALA A 44 16.64 9.45 6.70
N VAL A 45 17.44 9.03 7.68
CA VAL A 45 18.02 7.69 7.70
C VAL A 45 17.21 6.81 8.63
N PHE A 46 17.06 5.54 8.25
CA PHE A 46 16.45 4.51 9.07
C PHE A 46 17.45 3.39 9.32
N GLN A 47 17.56 2.93 10.56
CA GLN A 47 18.11 1.64 10.95
C GLN A 47 16.98 0.76 11.46
N THR A 48 16.76 -0.35 10.79
CA THR A 48 15.65 -1.27 11.06
C THR A 48 16.22 -2.62 11.47
N PRO A 49 15.94 -3.11 12.70
CA PRO A 49 16.44 -4.41 13.14
C PRO A 49 15.77 -5.56 12.38
N PRO A 50 16.31 -6.79 12.47
CA PRO A 50 15.67 -7.99 11.93
C PRO A 50 14.20 -8.10 12.34
N ARG A 51 13.33 -8.41 11.36
CA ARG A 51 11.86 -8.47 11.50
C ARG A 51 11.20 -7.14 11.88
N GLY A 52 11.96 -6.04 11.88
CA GLY A 52 11.43 -4.69 11.98
C GLY A 52 10.96 -4.16 10.63
N GLY A 53 10.35 -2.97 10.66
CA GLY A 53 9.81 -2.31 9.48
C GLY A 53 8.40 -1.82 9.75
N GLU A 54 7.61 -1.71 8.70
CA GLU A 54 6.23 -1.26 8.80
C GLU A 54 5.30 -2.43 9.09
N THR A 55 4.48 -2.28 10.13
CA THR A 55 3.47 -3.27 10.50
C THR A 55 2.22 -3.20 9.64
N HIS A 56 2.05 -2.08 8.92
CA HIS A 56 0.90 -1.80 8.08
C HIS A 56 1.32 -1.13 6.79
N VAL A 57 0.76 -1.60 5.67
CA VAL A 57 0.87 -0.88 4.41
C VAL A 57 0.13 0.44 4.50
N HIS A 58 0.79 1.49 4.03
CA HIS A 58 0.29 2.85 4.00
C HIS A 58 0.64 3.52 2.67
N GLN A 59 0.22 4.76 2.50
CA GLN A 59 0.55 5.60 1.34
C GLN A 59 0.81 7.03 1.80
N HIS A 60 1.54 7.78 0.97
CA HIS A 60 1.63 9.24 1.06
C HIS A 60 0.86 9.82 -0.13
N PRO A 61 -0.30 10.47 0.08
CA PRO A 61 -1.20 10.84 -1.01
C PRO A 61 -0.65 11.97 -1.89
N ASP A 62 0.25 12.79 -1.33
CA ASP A 62 0.78 14.01 -1.93
C ASP A 62 2.30 14.01 -2.02
N SER A 63 2.93 12.84 -1.87
CA SER A 63 4.38 12.73 -1.89
C SER A 63 4.93 11.50 -2.58
N ASP A 64 5.89 11.75 -3.45
CA ASP A 64 6.84 10.72 -3.85
C ASP A 64 7.77 10.41 -2.69
N GLN A 65 8.13 9.13 -2.56
CA GLN A 65 9.12 8.65 -1.61
C GLN A 65 10.16 7.79 -2.32
N ILE A 66 11.43 8.04 -2.05
CA ILE A 66 12.54 7.23 -2.49
C ILE A 66 13.14 6.55 -1.26
N LEU A 67 13.21 5.22 -1.29
CA LEU A 67 14.01 4.44 -0.35
C LEU A 67 15.29 4.01 -1.04
N PHE A 68 16.45 4.24 -0.43
CA PHE A 68 17.74 3.85 -0.98
C PHE A 68 18.58 3.11 0.06
N VAL A 69 18.89 1.84 -0.21
CA VAL A 69 19.55 0.93 0.73
C VAL A 69 21.04 1.24 0.79
N LEU A 70 21.54 1.49 2.00
CA LEU A 70 22.96 1.72 2.28
C LEU A 70 23.65 0.47 2.80
N SER A 71 22.98 -0.32 3.66
CA SER A 71 23.50 -1.56 4.23
C SER A 71 22.36 -2.53 4.55
N GLY A 72 22.62 -3.83 4.50
CA GLY A 72 21.61 -4.88 4.69
C GLY A 72 20.66 -5.03 3.49
N GLU A 73 19.49 -5.63 3.73
CA GLU A 73 18.48 -5.88 2.70
C GLU A 73 17.11 -5.30 3.11
N CYS A 74 16.43 -4.65 2.15
CA CYS A 74 15.09 -4.10 2.35
C CYS A 74 14.08 -4.85 1.50
N THR A 75 13.12 -5.50 2.13
CA THR A 75 12.00 -6.13 1.43
C THR A 75 10.88 -5.11 1.30
N VAL A 76 10.58 -4.68 0.07
CA VAL A 76 9.52 -3.74 -0.24
C VAL A 76 8.35 -4.49 -0.86
N GLU A 77 7.16 -4.24 -0.35
CA GLU A 77 5.92 -4.85 -0.78
C GLU A 77 5.01 -3.79 -1.40
N GLY A 78 4.56 -4.04 -2.62
CA GLY A 78 3.59 -3.20 -3.32
C GLY A 78 2.81 -4.03 -4.32
N LEU A 79 1.83 -3.43 -5.00
CA LEU A 79 0.87 -4.16 -5.85
C LEU A 79 1.48 -5.06 -6.94
N THR A 80 2.70 -4.80 -7.41
CA THR A 80 3.39 -5.67 -8.38
C THR A 80 4.17 -6.83 -7.77
N GLY A 81 4.15 -6.95 -6.45
CA GLY A 81 4.79 -8.03 -5.71
C GLY A 81 5.76 -7.53 -4.66
N THR A 82 6.58 -8.47 -4.21
CA THR A 82 7.59 -8.28 -3.18
C THR A 82 8.97 -8.21 -3.83
N PHE A 83 9.74 -7.19 -3.50
CA PHE A 83 11.06 -6.92 -4.06
C PHE A 83 12.09 -6.83 -2.94
N VAL A 84 13.22 -7.51 -3.10
CA VAL A 84 14.34 -7.42 -2.16
C VAL A 84 15.40 -6.48 -2.75
N LEU A 85 15.60 -5.34 -2.08
CA LEU A 85 16.60 -4.33 -2.43
C LEU A 85 17.88 -4.56 -1.61
N LYS A 86 19.02 -4.49 -2.29
CA LYS A 86 20.37 -4.66 -1.76
C LYS A 86 21.11 -3.32 -1.69
N PRO A 87 22.30 -3.23 -1.05
CA PRO A 87 23.06 -1.99 -1.01
C PRO A 87 23.27 -1.37 -2.40
N ASN A 88 23.14 -0.05 -2.47
CA ASN A 88 23.15 0.76 -3.70
C ASN A 88 21.94 0.59 -4.62
N GLN A 89 20.87 -0.03 -4.15
CA GLN A 89 19.59 -0.08 -4.85
C GLN A 89 18.57 0.80 -4.14
N GLY A 90 17.60 1.29 -4.91
CA GLY A 90 16.48 2.03 -4.37
C GLY A 90 15.18 1.77 -5.10
N VAL A 91 14.09 2.23 -4.50
CA VAL A 91 12.76 2.21 -5.07
C VAL A 91 12.16 3.61 -4.98
N LEU A 92 11.51 4.02 -6.07
CA LEU A 92 10.58 5.14 -6.08
C LEU A 92 9.18 4.60 -5.80
N ILE A 93 8.54 5.16 -4.79
CA ILE A 93 7.14 4.98 -4.46
C ILE A 93 6.45 6.30 -4.83
N PRO A 94 5.71 6.34 -5.94
CA PRO A 94 4.97 7.53 -6.33
C PRO A 94 3.91 7.92 -5.29
N ALA A 95 3.54 9.20 -5.28
CA ALA A 95 2.39 9.69 -4.51
C ALA A 95 1.13 8.83 -4.77
N GLY A 96 0.39 8.54 -3.70
CA GLY A 96 -0.82 7.70 -3.75
C GLY A 96 -0.56 6.19 -3.70
N VAL A 97 0.68 5.74 -3.94
CA VAL A 97 0.98 4.31 -4.02
C VAL A 97 1.07 3.68 -2.64
N HIS A 98 0.25 2.66 -2.42
CA HIS A 98 0.31 1.80 -1.25
C HIS A 98 1.56 0.93 -1.26
N TYR A 99 2.33 0.96 -0.16
CA TYR A 99 3.52 0.13 0.02
C TYR A 99 3.80 -0.19 1.50
N GLY A 100 4.58 -1.25 1.72
CA GLY A 100 5.21 -1.54 3.00
C GLY A 100 6.68 -1.87 2.81
N PHE A 101 7.48 -1.74 3.86
CA PHE A 101 8.83 -2.30 3.88
C PHE A 101 9.07 -3.09 5.17
N THR A 102 9.86 -4.16 5.06
CA THR A 102 10.26 -5.01 6.18
C THR A 102 11.72 -5.39 6.02
N ASN A 103 12.46 -5.45 7.13
CA ASN A 103 13.75 -6.12 7.16
C ASN A 103 13.55 -7.62 7.45
N THR A 104 13.61 -8.44 6.41
CA THR A 104 13.46 -9.91 6.53
C THR A 104 14.79 -10.63 6.76
N ALA A 105 15.92 -9.91 6.76
CA ALA A 105 17.25 -10.46 6.97
C ALA A 105 17.56 -10.70 8.47
N GLN A 106 18.73 -11.27 8.75
CA GLN A 106 19.23 -11.50 10.11
C GLN A 106 20.15 -10.37 10.62
N GLU A 107 20.42 -9.38 9.78
CA GLU A 107 21.24 -8.21 10.08
C GLU A 107 20.42 -6.93 10.05
N ASP A 108 20.95 -5.85 10.62
CA ASP A 108 20.30 -4.54 10.57
C ASP A 108 20.29 -3.98 9.14
N LEU A 109 19.14 -3.45 8.75
CA LEU A 109 18.95 -2.70 7.51
C LEU A 109 19.19 -1.22 7.77
N ILE A 110 20.00 -0.57 6.93
CA ILE A 110 20.18 0.89 6.89
C ILE A 110 19.76 1.42 5.52
N PHE A 111 18.85 2.39 5.47
CA PHE A 111 18.43 3.04 4.24
C PHE A 111 18.13 4.53 4.43
N LEU A 112 18.29 5.30 3.35
CA LEU A 112 17.79 6.68 3.25
C LEU A 112 16.35 6.67 2.76
N SER A 113 15.52 7.49 3.39
CA SER A 113 14.19 7.86 2.94
C SER A 113 14.20 9.33 2.55
N MET A 114 13.88 9.59 1.30
CA MET A 114 13.75 10.94 0.74
C MET A 114 12.31 11.13 0.27
N ARG A 115 11.65 12.23 0.62
CA ARG A 115 10.30 12.55 0.08
C ARG A 115 10.24 13.99 -0.40
N SER A 116 9.34 14.24 -1.34
CA SER A 116 9.09 15.53 -1.98
C SER A 116 8.09 16.45 -1.22
N GLU A 117 7.98 16.33 0.10
CA GLU A 117 6.92 17.03 0.88
C GLU A 117 7.32 18.38 1.46
N SER A 118 6.34 19.30 1.54
CA SER A 118 6.41 20.60 2.23
C SER A 118 5.67 20.67 3.58
N THR A 119 4.82 19.68 3.91
CA THR A 119 3.80 19.77 4.98
C THR A 119 3.91 18.71 6.08
N GLY A 120 5.03 17.98 6.16
CA GLY A 120 5.34 17.14 7.32
C GLY A 120 4.87 15.68 7.26
N GLY A 121 4.49 15.15 6.10
CA GLY A 121 4.21 13.71 5.98
C GLY A 121 2.78 13.36 6.29
N ARG A 122 1.81 13.66 5.41
CA ARG A 122 0.47 13.08 5.62
C ARG A 122 0.50 11.59 5.32
N ARG A 123 0.78 10.79 6.35
CA ARG A 123 0.54 9.36 6.30
C ARG A 123 -0.95 9.09 6.43
N VAL A 124 -1.56 8.51 5.41
CA VAL A 124 -2.88 7.91 5.58
C VAL A 124 -2.67 6.52 6.18
N GLY A 125 -2.82 6.45 7.50
CA GLY A 125 -2.73 5.21 8.27
C GLY A 125 -3.83 4.20 7.93
N TYR A 126 -3.71 3.02 8.57
CA TYR A 126 -4.58 1.83 8.40
C TYR A 126 -6.01 2.17 7.95
N VAL A 127 -6.34 1.78 6.72
CA VAL A 127 -7.71 1.91 6.22
C VAL A 127 -8.54 0.77 6.82
N PRO A 128 -9.64 1.08 7.53
CA PRO A 128 -10.45 0.05 8.18
C PRO A 128 -11.07 -0.91 7.16
N ASN A 129 -11.23 -2.17 7.58
CA ASN A 129 -11.99 -3.16 6.82
C ASN A 129 -13.50 -2.96 7.05
N VAL A 130 -14.05 -1.89 6.48
CA VAL A 130 -15.49 -1.55 6.51
C VAL A 130 -16.04 -1.49 5.09
N PRO A 131 -17.34 -1.74 4.88
CA PRO A 131 -17.96 -1.62 3.56
C PRO A 131 -17.77 -0.22 2.96
N SER A 132 -17.40 -0.14 1.69
CA SER A 132 -17.16 1.13 0.98
C SER A 132 -18.41 1.70 0.30
N GLY A 133 -19.35 0.84 -0.07
CA GLY A 133 -20.43 1.17 -1.00
C GLY A 133 -20.05 1.04 -2.48
N THR A 134 -18.78 0.77 -2.80
CA THR A 134 -18.35 0.36 -4.15
C THR A 134 -18.66 -1.12 -4.34
N HIS A 135 -19.42 -1.45 -5.38
CA HIS A 135 -19.89 -2.81 -5.62
C HIS A 135 -19.29 -3.40 -6.90
N ILE A 136 -18.95 -4.68 -6.84
CA ILE A 136 -18.66 -5.51 -8.02
C ILE A 136 -19.82 -6.49 -8.22
N ARG A 137 -20.28 -6.60 -9.46
CA ARG A 137 -21.24 -7.61 -9.90
C ARG A 137 -20.49 -8.86 -10.31
N VAL A 138 -20.78 -9.97 -9.66
CA VAL A 138 -20.19 -11.28 -9.96
C VAL A 138 -21.33 -12.25 -10.25
N PRO A 139 -21.28 -13.05 -11.33
CA PRO A 139 -22.27 -14.11 -11.54
C PRO A 139 -22.30 -15.06 -10.35
N TYR A 140 -23.49 -15.37 -9.83
CA TYR A 140 -23.67 -16.22 -8.65
C TYR A 140 -23.00 -17.59 -8.81
N GLU A 141 -23.17 -18.20 -9.98
CA GLU A 141 -22.59 -19.51 -10.32
C GLU A 141 -21.07 -19.47 -10.50
N ALA A 142 -20.47 -18.30 -10.76
CA ALA A 142 -19.02 -18.17 -10.93
C ALA A 142 -18.24 -18.40 -9.63
N VAL A 143 -18.88 -18.14 -8.49
CA VAL A 143 -18.24 -18.27 -7.18
C VAL A 143 -18.97 -19.26 -6.27
N GLY A 144 -20.13 -19.78 -6.68
CA GLY A 144 -20.80 -20.88 -5.97
C GLY A 144 -21.17 -20.54 -4.53
N ALA A 145 -21.52 -19.29 -4.26
CA ALA A 145 -21.80 -18.80 -2.90
C ALA A 145 -23.10 -19.40 -2.34
N GLN A 146 -23.06 -20.64 -1.83
CA GLN A 146 -24.22 -21.39 -1.36
C GLN A 146 -24.81 -20.92 -0.02
N GLY A 147 -24.78 -19.63 0.28
CA GLY A 147 -25.45 -19.03 1.45
C GLY A 147 -24.85 -19.41 2.81
N ILE A 148 -23.73 -20.15 2.87
CA ILE A 148 -23.01 -20.40 4.12
C ILE A 148 -22.05 -19.23 4.36
N GLY A 149 -22.53 -18.23 5.11
CA GLY A 149 -21.79 -17.01 5.43
C GLY A 149 -22.25 -15.80 4.61
N ARG A 150 -22.37 -14.64 5.26
CA ARG A 150 -22.78 -13.36 4.63
C ARG A 150 -21.63 -12.61 3.96
N HIS A 151 -20.48 -13.28 3.76
CA HIS A 151 -19.26 -12.64 3.30
C HIS A 151 -18.55 -13.43 2.22
N LEU A 152 -17.85 -12.71 1.33
CA LEU A 152 -16.87 -13.27 0.40
C LEU A 152 -15.47 -12.88 0.87
N TYR A 153 -14.49 -13.74 0.62
CA TYR A 153 -13.09 -13.37 0.68
C TYR A 153 -12.73 -12.61 -0.59
N VAL A 154 -12.10 -11.46 -0.42
CA VAL A 154 -11.54 -10.66 -1.50
C VAL A 154 -10.03 -10.52 -1.33
N TYR A 155 -9.30 -10.65 -2.42
CA TYR A 155 -7.86 -10.74 -2.45
C TYR A 155 -7.29 -9.69 -3.39
N ALA A 156 -6.33 -8.89 -2.91
CA ALA A 156 -5.53 -8.05 -3.78
C ALA A 156 -4.43 -8.91 -4.42
N LEU A 157 -4.68 -9.45 -5.62
CA LEU A 157 -3.77 -10.42 -6.25
C LEU A 157 -2.60 -9.72 -6.96
N ASP A 158 -2.90 -8.67 -7.72
CA ASP A 158 -1.91 -7.82 -8.40
C ASP A 158 -2.50 -6.43 -8.71
N ARG A 159 -1.78 -5.56 -9.44
CA ARG A 159 -2.23 -4.20 -9.82
C ARG A 159 -3.57 -4.12 -10.56
N ARG A 160 -4.03 -5.20 -11.18
CA ARG A 160 -5.22 -5.22 -12.05
C ARG A 160 -6.23 -6.26 -11.62
N THR A 161 -5.87 -7.15 -10.71
CA THR A 161 -6.68 -8.33 -10.44
C THR A 161 -7.13 -8.39 -8.99
N ILE A 162 -8.45 -8.42 -8.78
CA ILE A 162 -9.05 -8.77 -7.50
C ILE A 162 -9.54 -10.22 -7.55
N GLY A 163 -9.10 -11.06 -6.61
CA GLY A 163 -9.65 -12.40 -6.43
C GLY A 163 -10.91 -12.35 -5.56
N ILE A 164 -11.95 -13.10 -5.92
CA ILE A 164 -13.19 -13.22 -5.14
C ILE A 164 -13.54 -14.70 -4.97
N SER A 165 -13.85 -15.12 -3.74
CA SER A 165 -14.23 -16.50 -3.41
C SER A 165 -15.03 -16.56 -2.11
N PRO A 166 -16.09 -17.39 -1.97
CA PRO A 166 -16.70 -17.70 -0.67
C PRO A 166 -15.80 -18.61 0.19
N LEU A 167 -14.81 -19.26 -0.42
CA LEU A 167 -13.86 -20.13 0.28
C LEU A 167 -12.57 -19.38 0.59
N LEU A 168 -11.98 -19.67 1.74
CA LEU A 168 -10.63 -19.22 2.05
C LEU A 168 -9.62 -20.04 1.24
N LEU A 169 -9.05 -19.43 0.21
CA LEU A 169 -8.06 -20.07 -0.65
C LEU A 169 -6.65 -19.81 -0.10
N GLU A 170 -5.96 -20.87 0.33
CA GLU A 170 -4.61 -20.75 0.91
C GLU A 170 -3.58 -20.20 -0.09
N GLU A 171 -3.67 -20.64 -1.35
CA GLU A 171 -2.79 -20.18 -2.43
C GLU A 171 -2.91 -18.66 -2.65
N TRP A 172 -4.13 -18.13 -2.75
CA TRP A 172 -4.35 -16.70 -2.92
C TRP A 172 -4.02 -15.95 -1.64
N ASN A 173 -4.31 -16.50 -0.47
CA ASN A 173 -3.93 -15.86 0.80
C ASN A 173 -2.41 -15.67 0.92
N ARG A 174 -1.62 -16.62 0.42
CA ARG A 174 -0.15 -16.54 0.41
C ARG A 174 0.39 -15.61 -0.66
N GLY A 175 -0.27 -15.56 -1.82
CA GLY A 175 0.15 -14.73 -2.96
C GLY A 175 -0.39 -13.30 -2.94
N SER A 176 -1.46 -13.03 -2.20
CA SER A 176 -2.07 -11.71 -2.09
C SER A 176 -1.36 -10.86 -1.05
N LEU A 177 -1.19 -9.58 -1.34
CA LEU A 177 -0.71 -8.60 -0.35
C LEU A 177 -1.75 -8.34 0.73
N LEU A 178 -3.02 -8.59 0.40
CA LEU A 178 -4.15 -8.31 1.24
C LEU A 178 -5.28 -9.28 0.97
N ARG A 179 -5.79 -9.88 2.05
CA ARG A 179 -7.05 -10.60 2.08
C ARG A 179 -8.00 -9.91 3.03
N MET A 180 -9.23 -9.74 2.60
CA MET A 180 -10.30 -9.11 3.37
C MET A 180 -11.60 -9.89 3.22
N ASN A 181 -12.57 -9.57 4.06
CA ASN A 181 -13.93 -10.08 3.92
C ASN A 181 -14.83 -8.92 3.46
N CYS A 182 -15.70 -9.17 2.50
CA CYS A 182 -16.67 -8.21 2.01
C CYS A 182 -18.09 -8.75 2.23
N GLU A 183 -19.05 -7.87 2.47
CA GLU A 183 -20.47 -8.26 2.46
C GLU A 183 -20.96 -8.38 1.02
N TYR A 184 -22.01 -9.18 0.81
CA TYR A 184 -22.67 -9.26 -0.47
C TYR A 184 -24.19 -9.41 -0.35
N VAL A 185 -24.89 -9.02 -1.42
CA VAL A 185 -26.32 -9.27 -1.59
C VAL A 185 -26.53 -10.02 -2.91
N GLN A 186 -27.34 -11.08 -2.88
CA GLN A 186 -27.75 -11.76 -4.10
C GLN A 186 -28.92 -11.02 -4.75
N SER A 187 -28.83 -10.80 -6.06
CA SER A 187 -29.88 -10.21 -6.89
C SER A 187 -30.03 -11.04 -8.16
N GLY A 188 -31.01 -11.95 -8.16
CA GLY A 188 -31.21 -12.90 -9.25
C GLY A 188 -29.98 -13.80 -9.46
N ALA A 189 -29.42 -13.76 -10.67
CA ALA A 189 -28.23 -14.52 -11.06
C ALA A 189 -26.90 -13.83 -10.71
N GLU A 190 -26.94 -12.65 -10.10
CA GLU A 190 -25.75 -11.88 -9.72
C GLU A 190 -25.59 -11.77 -8.20
N LEU A 191 -24.34 -11.58 -7.79
CA LEU A 191 -23.92 -11.17 -6.47
C LEU A 191 -23.38 -9.75 -6.56
N LEU A 192 -23.88 -8.87 -5.69
CA LEU A 192 -23.37 -7.52 -5.48
C LEU A 192 -22.42 -7.56 -4.29
N ALA A 193 -21.13 -7.72 -4.55
CA ALA A 193 -20.08 -7.72 -3.54
C ALA A 193 -19.70 -6.28 -3.18
N ASN A 194 -19.97 -5.85 -1.95
CA ASN A 194 -19.61 -4.52 -1.45
C ASN A 194 -18.16 -4.54 -0.97
N LEU A 195 -17.26 -4.02 -1.78
CA LEU A 195 -15.83 -4.06 -1.50
C LEU A 195 -15.48 -3.30 -0.22
N PRO A 196 -14.48 -3.74 0.55
CA PRO A 196 -14.00 -2.96 1.68
C PRO A 196 -13.34 -1.65 1.25
N GLU A 197 -13.48 -0.59 2.05
CA GLU A 197 -12.86 0.73 1.83
C GLU A 197 -11.35 0.61 1.61
N ARG A 198 -10.69 -0.26 2.36
CA ARG A 198 -9.26 -0.52 2.18
C ARG A 198 -8.94 -1.05 0.79
N LEU A 199 -9.74 -1.98 0.24
CA LEU A 199 -9.50 -2.52 -1.10
C LEU A 199 -9.79 -1.47 -2.18
N VAL A 200 -10.87 -0.70 -2.02
CA VAL A 200 -11.23 0.41 -2.92
C VAL A 200 -10.09 1.43 -3.02
N ARG A 201 -9.56 1.90 -1.88
CA ARG A 201 -8.42 2.81 -1.87
C ARG A 201 -7.15 2.18 -2.40
N TRP A 202 -6.96 0.90 -2.14
CA TRP A 202 -5.79 0.17 -2.60
C TRP A 202 -5.67 0.11 -4.11
N TYR A 203 -6.80 -0.05 -4.79
CA TYR A 203 -6.91 -0.07 -6.25
C TYR A 203 -7.32 1.28 -6.86
N ASP A 204 -7.44 2.33 -6.04
CA ASP A 204 -7.98 3.64 -6.42
C ASP A 204 -9.32 3.57 -7.19
N LEU A 205 -10.21 2.68 -6.76
CA LEU A 205 -11.47 2.44 -7.46
C LEU A 205 -12.43 3.62 -7.26
N PRO A 206 -13.20 4.00 -8.31
CA PRO A 206 -14.26 4.98 -8.15
C PRO A 206 -15.35 4.48 -7.18
N ARG A 207 -16.11 5.42 -6.63
CA ARG A 207 -17.28 5.12 -5.77
C ARG A 207 -18.31 4.24 -6.49
N GLU A 208 -18.47 4.43 -7.79
CA GLU A 208 -19.37 3.65 -8.63
C GLU A 208 -18.56 3.01 -9.76
N LEU A 209 -18.55 1.67 -9.79
CA LEU A 209 -17.94 0.90 -10.88
C LEU A 209 -19.00 0.52 -11.90
N LEU A 210 -18.74 0.84 -13.15
CA LEU A 210 -19.56 0.41 -14.27
C LEU A 210 -19.24 -1.05 -14.62
N ALA A 211 -20.21 -1.77 -15.19
CA ALA A 211 -19.97 -3.14 -15.66
C ALA A 211 -18.89 -3.21 -16.76
N THR A 212 -18.59 -2.08 -17.42
CA THR A 212 -17.53 -1.95 -18.43
C THR A 212 -16.15 -1.70 -17.83
N ASP A 213 -16.05 -1.34 -16.54
CA ASP A 213 -14.77 -1.04 -15.88
C ASP A 213 -13.97 -2.30 -15.54
N TYR A 214 -14.61 -3.48 -15.59
CA TYR A 214 -13.96 -4.73 -15.28
C TYR A 214 -14.49 -5.91 -16.09
N ARG A 215 -13.74 -7.02 -16.06
CA ARG A 215 -14.17 -8.31 -16.59
C ARG A 215 -14.09 -9.36 -15.51
N ILE A 216 -15.08 -10.25 -15.47
CA ILE A 216 -15.06 -11.41 -14.59
C ILE A 216 -14.48 -12.59 -15.36
N VAL A 217 -13.38 -13.15 -14.85
CA VAL A 217 -12.77 -14.39 -15.32
C VAL A 217 -13.09 -15.48 -14.29
N VAL A 218 -13.88 -16.46 -14.70
CA VAL A 218 -14.29 -17.59 -13.84
C VAL A 218 -13.24 -18.68 -13.91
N ASP A 219 -12.79 -19.19 -12.76
CA ASP A 219 -11.79 -20.26 -12.70
C ASP A 219 -12.46 -21.64 -12.69
N ASP A 220 -13.20 -21.96 -11.62
CA ASP A 220 -13.74 -23.30 -11.38
C ASP A 220 -15.11 -23.31 -10.67
N GLY A 221 -15.86 -22.20 -10.74
CA GLY A 221 -17.19 -22.08 -10.14
C GLY A 221 -17.19 -21.86 -8.62
N THR A 222 -16.02 -21.85 -7.98
CA THR A 222 -15.87 -21.48 -6.56
C THR A 222 -15.06 -20.21 -6.35
N ARG A 223 -14.56 -19.62 -7.44
CA ARG A 223 -13.76 -18.40 -7.41
C ARG A 223 -13.73 -17.73 -8.77
N ALA A 224 -13.57 -16.42 -8.73
CA ALA A 224 -13.43 -15.60 -9.92
C ALA A 224 -12.34 -14.54 -9.71
N ARG A 225 -11.74 -14.11 -10.82
CA ARG A 225 -10.87 -12.95 -10.88
C ARG A 225 -11.62 -11.79 -11.53
N VAL A 226 -11.53 -10.63 -10.91
CA VAL A 226 -11.98 -9.36 -11.47
C VAL A 226 -10.77 -8.71 -12.11
N ASP A 227 -10.76 -8.63 -13.43
CA ASP A 227 -9.74 -7.91 -14.20
C ASP A 227 -10.17 -6.46 -14.40
N LEU A 228 -9.43 -5.54 -13.78
CA LEU A 228 -9.60 -4.08 -13.81
C LEU A 228 -8.86 -3.41 -14.98
N THR A 229 -8.25 -4.18 -15.89
CA THR A 229 -7.60 -3.63 -17.08
C THR A 229 -8.49 -2.66 -17.86
N PRO A 230 -9.81 -2.88 -18.04
CA PRO A 230 -10.67 -1.92 -18.73
C PRO A 230 -10.74 -0.55 -18.05
N LEU A 231 -10.88 -0.49 -16.72
CA LEU A 231 -10.86 0.75 -15.95
C LEU A 231 -9.54 1.50 -16.14
N ILE A 232 -8.43 0.80 -15.94
CA ILE A 232 -7.09 1.39 -16.04
C ILE A 232 -6.84 1.94 -17.44
N GLN A 233 -7.29 1.23 -18.48
CA GLN A 233 -7.17 1.71 -19.86
C GLN A 233 -7.99 2.97 -20.11
N ARG A 234 -9.23 3.02 -19.61
CA ARG A 234 -10.13 4.18 -19.73
C ARG A 234 -9.55 5.42 -19.05
N GLU A 235 -8.99 5.26 -17.85
CA GLU A 235 -8.33 6.35 -17.12
C GLU A 235 -7.10 6.89 -17.85
N VAL A 236 -6.35 6.01 -18.53
CA VAL A 236 -5.20 6.41 -19.34
C VAL A 236 -5.63 7.13 -20.63
N THR A 237 -6.75 6.76 -21.26
CA THR A 237 -7.24 7.39 -22.49
C THR A 237 -8.05 8.67 -22.25
N GLY A 238 -8.57 8.87 -21.03
CA GLY A 238 -9.33 10.06 -20.64
C GLY A 238 -10.80 10.05 -21.05
N ASP A 239 -11.39 8.85 -21.22
CA ASP A 239 -12.80 8.63 -21.62
C ASP A 239 -13.78 8.47 -20.45
#